data_AF-A0A392RA97-F1
#
_entry.id   AF-A0A392RA97-F1
#
_cell.length_a   1.000
_cell.length_b   1.000
_cell.length_c   1.000
_cell.angle_alpha   90.00
_cell.angle_beta   90.00
_cell.angle_gamma   90.00
#
_symmetry.space_group_name_H-M   'P 1'
#
loop_
_entity.id
_entity.type
_entity.pdbx_description
1 polymer ?
#
loop_
_entity_poly.entity_id
_entity_poly.type
_entity_poly.pdbx_seq_one_letter_code
_entity_poly.pdbx_strand_id
1 'polypeptide(L)'
;ARAEDQGMDDIMEEIDRFASEALPTQQQNSGDWPYTHSEHELASLLHNLDLNTHFRLPNVYYNTQGALYSEAMTYRQQFPSAPFYPRFPSPEAWTEYRRADQIEYEAIMNRSEAIFYEQCEAHMKAQEEQRAAATSASAAAAGAGSP
;
A
#
# COMPACT_ATOMS: atom_id res chain seq x y z
N ALA A 1 39.76 3.12 5.33
CA ALA A 1 39.33 1.78 5.76
C ALA A 1 39.08 1.64 7.28
N ARG A 2 39.15 2.70 8.12
CA ARG A 2 38.87 2.59 9.59
C ARG A 2 37.63 3.38 10.06
N ALA A 3 37.10 4.27 9.23
CA ALA A 3 35.92 5.07 9.56
C ALA A 3 34.59 4.38 9.21
N GLU A 4 34.61 3.47 8.23
CA GLU A 4 33.43 2.70 7.80
C GLU A 4 33.06 1.60 8.80
N ASP A 5 34.08 1.03 9.47
CA ASP A 5 33.93 0.02 10.53
C ASP A 5 33.22 0.59 11.76
N GLN A 6 33.61 1.81 12.15
CA GLN A 6 33.00 2.56 13.26
C GLN A 6 31.53 2.92 12.99
N GLY A 7 31.19 3.27 11.74
CA GLY A 7 29.81 3.55 11.36
C GLY A 7 28.94 2.29 11.34
N MET A 8 29.51 1.12 11.04
CA MET A 8 28.79 -0.15 11.11
C MET A 8 28.58 -0.61 12.55
N ASP A 9 29.52 -0.36 13.44
CA ASP A 9 29.36 -0.61 14.88
C ASP A 9 28.24 0.27 15.47
N ASP A 10 28.19 1.55 15.11
CA ASP A 10 27.13 2.47 15.55
C ASP A 10 25.74 2.01 15.04
N ILE A 11 25.66 1.52 13.80
CA ILE A 11 24.42 0.98 13.21
C ILE A 11 24.00 -0.33 13.89
N MET A 12 24.93 -1.22 14.20
CA MET A 12 24.64 -2.46 14.92
C MET A 12 24.14 -2.17 16.34
N GLU A 13 24.71 -1.16 17.02
CA GLU A 13 24.25 -0.75 18.34
C GLU A 13 22.85 -0.11 18.29
N GLU A 14 22.51 0.62 17.23
CA GLU A 14 21.16 1.16 17.01
C GLU A 14 20.13 0.05 16.74
N ILE A 15 20.49 -0.97 15.97
CA ILE A 15 19.64 -2.13 15.69
C ILE A 15 19.40 -2.96 16.96
N ASP A 16 20.44 -3.22 17.75
CA ASP A 16 20.32 -3.95 19.02
C ASP A 16 19.50 -3.16 20.04
N ARG A 17 19.59 -1.83 20.03
CA ARG A 17 18.75 -0.95 20.85
C ARG A 17 17.29 -1.01 20.41
N PHE A 18 17.01 -0.99 19.11
CA PHE A 18 15.66 -1.10 18.56
C PHE A 18 15.04 -2.49 18.80
N ALA A 19 15.86 -3.55 18.82
CA ALA A 19 15.41 -4.90 19.14
C ALA A 19 15.24 -5.13 20.66
N SER A 20 16.00 -4.42 21.49
CA SER A 20 15.95 -4.48 22.97
C SER A 20 14.88 -3.58 23.58
N GLU A 21 14.52 -2.49 22.90
CA GLU A 21 13.23 -1.83 23.13
C GLU A 21 12.18 -2.88 22.82
N ALA A 22 11.60 -3.46 23.87
CA ALA A 22 10.57 -4.47 23.77
C ALA A 22 9.58 -4.01 22.71
N LEU A 23 9.64 -4.61 21.51
CA LEU A 23 8.63 -4.48 20.48
C LEU A 23 7.33 -4.61 21.26
N PRO A 24 6.47 -3.57 21.31
CA PRO A 24 5.28 -3.62 22.13
C PRO A 24 4.61 -4.90 21.70
N THR A 25 4.64 -5.89 22.60
CA THR A 25 4.01 -7.16 22.35
C THR A 25 2.59 -6.71 22.16
N GLN A 26 2.08 -6.72 20.92
CA GLN A 26 0.73 -6.32 20.65
C GLN A 26 -0.08 -7.38 21.36
N GLN A 27 -0.37 -7.08 22.62
CA GLN A 27 -0.84 -8.03 23.59
C GLN A 27 -2.23 -8.32 23.10
N GLN A 28 -2.42 -9.47 22.43
CA GLN A 28 -3.75 -10.00 22.20
C GLN A 28 -4.37 -10.07 23.58
N ASN A 29 -5.28 -9.14 23.85
CA ASN A 29 -5.76 -8.79 25.17
C ASN A 29 -6.47 -10.00 25.79
N SER A 30 -5.72 -10.84 26.49
CA SER A 30 -6.22 -12.00 27.20
C SER A 30 -6.62 -11.56 28.61
N GLY A 31 -7.79 -10.93 28.71
CA GLY A 31 -8.45 -10.74 29.99
C GLY A 31 -9.42 -9.57 30.14
N ASP A 32 -10.25 -9.27 29.14
CA ASP A 32 -11.63 -8.70 29.22
C ASP A 32 -12.04 -8.13 27.85
N TRP A 33 -11.88 -8.92 26.78
CA TRP A 33 -12.21 -8.48 25.42
C TRP A 33 -13.72 -8.59 25.18
N PRO A 34 -14.44 -7.47 24.95
CA PRO A 34 -15.90 -7.46 24.96
C PRO A 34 -16.54 -7.91 23.64
N TYR A 35 -15.73 -8.28 22.63
CA TYR A 35 -16.18 -8.61 21.29
C TYR A 35 -16.03 -10.10 20.99
N THR A 36 -16.90 -10.63 20.14
CA THR A 36 -16.81 -12.02 19.68
C THR A 36 -15.74 -12.22 18.62
N HIS A 37 -15.42 -11.18 17.86
CA HIS A 37 -14.36 -11.19 16.84
C HIS A 37 -13.05 -10.63 17.40
N SER A 38 -11.93 -11.06 16.85
CA SER A 38 -10.61 -10.55 17.23
C SER A 38 -10.44 -9.07 16.87
N GLU A 39 -9.57 -8.36 17.58
CA GLU A 39 -9.21 -6.98 17.26
C GLU A 39 -8.75 -6.84 15.80
N HIS A 40 -7.97 -7.82 15.31
CA HIS A 40 -7.51 -7.85 13.94
C HIS A 40 -8.65 -7.92 12.91
N GLU A 41 -9.68 -8.74 13.14
CA GLU A 41 -10.84 -8.83 12.26
C GLU A 41 -11.65 -7.53 12.24
N LEU A 42 -11.86 -6.92 13.40
CA LEU A 42 -12.55 -5.63 13.51
C LEU A 42 -11.76 -4.51 12.82
N ALA A 43 -10.45 -4.41 13.08
CA ALA A 43 -9.58 -3.41 12.49
C ALA A 43 -9.45 -3.57 10.97
N SER A 44 -9.36 -4.81 10.48
CA SER A 44 -9.28 -5.10 9.05
C SER A 44 -10.58 -4.71 8.33
N LEU A 45 -11.75 -5.02 8.91
CA LEU A 45 -13.02 -4.59 8.33
C LEU A 45 -13.11 -3.06 8.28
N LEU A 46 -12.79 -2.37 9.38
CA LEU A 46 -12.81 -0.90 9.43
C LEU A 46 -11.86 -0.27 8.41
N HIS A 47 -10.64 -0.80 8.30
CA HIS A 47 -9.67 -0.35 7.32
C HIS A 47 -10.21 -0.47 5.88
N ASN A 48 -10.82 -1.60 5.54
CA ASN A 48 -11.42 -1.78 4.22
C ASN A 48 -12.61 -0.83 3.98
N LEU A 49 -13.45 -0.59 4.98
CA LEU A 49 -14.56 0.36 4.88
C LEU A 49 -14.07 1.80 4.66
N ASP A 50 -12.99 2.20 5.33
CA ASP A 50 -12.38 3.52 5.16
C ASP A 50 -11.75 3.67 3.76
N LEU A 51 -11.05 2.64 3.26
CA LEU A 51 -10.55 2.62 1.88
C LEU A 51 -11.68 2.73 0.86
N ASN A 52 -12.73 1.92 1.00
CA ASN A 52 -13.86 1.96 0.09
C ASN A 52 -14.57 3.31 0.11
N THR A 53 -14.71 3.93 1.28
CA THR A 53 -15.28 5.27 1.41
C THR A 53 -14.40 6.32 0.73
N HIS A 54 -13.09 6.25 0.95
CA HIS A 54 -12.11 7.17 0.36
C HIS A 54 -12.12 7.11 -1.17
N PHE A 55 -12.12 5.90 -1.74
CA PHE A 55 -12.15 5.67 -3.19
C PHE A 55 -13.57 5.66 -3.80
N ARG A 56 -14.61 5.95 -3.01
CA ARG A 56 -16.03 5.89 -3.42
C ARG A 56 -16.43 4.55 -4.05
N LEU A 57 -15.83 3.46 -3.57
CA LEU A 57 -16.15 2.11 -4.01
C LEU A 57 -17.41 1.60 -3.32
N PRO A 58 -18.34 0.95 -4.04
CA PRO A 58 -19.52 0.34 -3.44
C PRO A 58 -19.15 -0.76 -2.44
N ASN A 59 -19.66 -0.66 -1.20
CA ASN A 59 -19.50 -1.68 -0.15
C ASN A 59 -20.46 -2.87 -0.37
N VAL A 60 -20.32 -3.60 -1.48
CA VAL A 60 -21.29 -4.62 -1.92
C VAL A 60 -21.27 -5.89 -1.06
N TYR A 61 -20.12 -6.22 -0.47
CA TYR A 61 -19.88 -7.54 0.12
C TYR A 61 -20.01 -7.60 1.64
N TYR A 62 -20.37 -6.48 2.30
CA TYR A 62 -20.48 -6.45 3.75
C TYR A 62 -21.94 -6.58 4.20
N ASN A 63 -22.20 -7.59 5.03
CA ASN A 63 -23.47 -7.69 5.72
C ASN A 63 -23.53 -6.67 6.87
N THR A 64 -24.19 -5.54 6.63
CA THR A 64 -24.34 -4.46 7.62
C THR A 64 -25.25 -4.82 8.80
N GLN A 65 -25.96 -5.95 8.74
CA GLN A 65 -26.75 -6.51 9.84
C GLN A 65 -26.01 -7.61 10.62
N GLY A 66 -24.79 -7.97 10.20
CA GLY A 66 -24.00 -9.03 10.83
C GLY A 66 -23.28 -8.56 12.09
N ALA A 67 -23.01 -9.51 13.01
CA ALA A 67 -22.32 -9.24 14.27
C ALA A 67 -20.94 -8.57 14.07
N LEU A 68 -20.14 -9.04 13.11
CA LEU A 68 -18.84 -8.45 12.78
C LEU A 68 -18.95 -6.96 12.44
N TYR A 69 -19.94 -6.59 11.62
CA TYR A 69 -20.15 -5.19 11.23
C TYR A 69 -20.59 -4.34 12.41
N SER A 70 -21.55 -4.82 13.20
CA SER A 70 -22.02 -4.11 14.39
C SER A 70 -20.91 -3.92 15.42
N GLU A 71 -20.14 -4.96 15.72
CA GLU A 71 -18.99 -4.89 16.63
C GLU A 71 -17.91 -3.95 16.10
N ALA A 72 -17.61 -3.99 14.80
CA ALA A 72 -16.65 -3.07 14.18
C ALA A 72 -17.12 -1.61 14.28
N MET A 73 -18.41 -1.32 14.06
CA MET A 73 -18.95 0.03 14.23
C MET A 73 -18.90 0.49 15.69
N THR A 74 -19.15 -0.39 16.66
CA THR A 74 -18.97 -0.09 18.09
C THR A 74 -17.50 0.16 18.42
N TYR A 75 -16.59 -0.65 17.90
CA TYR A 75 -15.14 -0.47 18.07
C TYR A 75 -14.67 0.88 17.53
N ARG A 76 -15.13 1.27 16.32
CA ARG A 76 -14.86 2.59 15.73
C ARG A 76 -15.37 3.75 16.60
N GLN A 77 -16.51 3.58 17.28
CA GLN A 77 -17.03 4.62 18.17
C GLN A 77 -16.17 4.80 19.42
N GLN A 78 -15.58 3.71 19.93
CA GLN A 78 -14.67 3.77 21.07
C GLN A 78 -13.33 4.41 20.70
N PHE A 79 -12.86 4.17 19.47
CA PHE A 79 -11.62 4.72 18.92
C PHE A 79 -11.90 5.55 17.67
N PRO A 80 -12.50 6.75 17.81
CA PRO A 80 -12.80 7.60 16.67
C PRO A 80 -11.50 8.03 15.97
N SER A 81 -11.54 8.16 14.65
CA SER A 81 -10.43 8.73 13.88
C SER A 81 -10.04 10.08 14.50
N ALA A 82 -8.74 10.27 14.72
CA ALA A 82 -8.24 11.48 15.36
C ALA A 82 -8.73 12.72 14.60
N PRO A 83 -9.35 13.69 15.29
CA PRO A 83 -9.82 14.90 14.64
C PRO A 83 -8.63 15.68 14.08
N PHE A 84 -8.86 16.40 12.97
CA PHE A 84 -7.85 17.27 12.38
C PHE A 84 -7.43 18.40 13.33
N TYR A 85 -8.31 18.83 14.23
CA TYR A 85 -7.98 19.75 15.32
C TYR A 85 -7.93 18.97 16.65
N PRO A 86 -6.89 19.11 17.49
CA PRO A 86 -5.81 20.10 17.44
C PRO A 86 -4.56 19.65 16.66
N ARG A 87 -4.58 18.49 15.97
CA ARG A 87 -3.43 17.97 15.21
C ARG A 87 -2.85 19.03 14.26
N PHE A 88 -3.71 19.79 13.59
CA PHE A 88 -3.40 20.99 12.84
C PHE A 88 -4.02 22.17 13.58
N PRO A 89 -3.25 22.88 14.43
CA PRO A 89 -3.79 23.86 15.38
C PRO A 89 -4.24 25.16 14.71
N SER A 90 -3.85 25.40 13.46
CA SER A 90 -4.24 26.57 12.69
C SER A 90 -4.59 26.23 11.24
N PRO A 91 -5.39 27.06 10.56
CA PRO A 91 -5.68 26.91 9.13
C PRO A 91 -4.42 26.90 8.25
N GLU A 92 -3.37 27.64 8.64
CA GLU A 92 -2.07 27.66 7.97
C GLU A 92 -1.37 26.31 8.07
N ALA A 93 -1.33 25.71 9.27
CA ALA A 93 -0.76 24.38 9.48
C ALA A 93 -1.50 23.31 8.65
N TRP A 94 -2.82 23.40 8.56
CA TRP A 94 -3.62 22.53 7.69
C TRP A 94 -3.31 22.74 6.20
N THR A 95 -3.14 23.99 5.78
CA THR A 95 -2.84 24.33 4.39
C THR A 95 -1.45 23.83 3.98
N GLU A 96 -0.46 23.95 4.85
CA GLU A 96 0.89 23.44 4.60
C GLU A 96 0.90 21.91 4.51
N TYR A 97 0.21 21.23 5.43
CA TYR A 97 0.04 19.78 5.38
C TYR A 97 -0.54 19.33 4.04
N ARG A 98 -1.64 19.94 3.59
CA ARG A 98 -2.24 19.60 2.30
C ARG A 98 -1.32 19.87 1.12
N ARG A 99 -0.54 20.96 1.15
CA ARG A 99 0.43 21.26 0.08
C ARG A 99 1.50 20.18 0.00
N ALA A 100 2.07 19.79 1.15
CA ALA A 100 3.09 18.75 1.21
C ALA A 100 2.55 17.41 0.71
N ASP A 101 1.38 17.00 1.20
CA ASP A 101 0.68 15.78 0.80
C ASP A 101 0.39 15.74 -0.71
N GLN A 102 -0.06 16.86 -1.28
CA GLN A 102 -0.29 16.98 -2.71
C GLN A 102 1.00 16.82 -3.54
N ILE A 103 2.10 17.46 -3.12
CA ILE A 103 3.39 17.36 -3.83
C ILE A 103 3.88 15.91 -3.82
N GLU A 104 3.78 15.23 -2.67
CA GLU A 104 4.18 13.83 -2.55
C GLU A 104 3.31 12.91 -3.43
N TYR A 105 1.99 13.09 -3.38
CA TYR A 105 1.06 12.35 -4.22
C TYR A 105 1.37 12.53 -5.71
N GLU A 106 1.55 13.78 -6.17
CA GLU A 106 1.87 14.09 -7.56
C GLU A 106 3.22 13.47 -7.97
N ALA A 107 4.22 13.48 -7.10
CA ALA A 107 5.51 12.83 -7.38
C ALA A 107 5.37 11.31 -7.56
N ILE A 108 4.61 10.64 -6.68
CA ILE A 108 4.32 9.21 -6.79
C ILE A 108 3.56 8.91 -8.08
N MET A 109 2.57 9.73 -8.42
CA MET A 109 1.77 9.55 -9.62
C MET A 109 2.58 9.75 -10.90
N ASN A 110 3.40 10.79 -10.97
CA ASN A 110 4.27 11.06 -12.12
C ASN A 110 5.28 9.92 -12.33
N ARG A 111 5.85 9.38 -11.25
CA ARG A 111 6.73 8.21 -11.32
C ARG A 111 5.98 6.98 -11.86
N SER A 112 4.77 6.74 -11.35
CA SER A 112 3.95 5.60 -11.77
C SER A 112 3.54 5.72 -13.24
N GLU A 113 3.21 6.93 -13.69
CA GLU A 113 2.90 7.24 -15.09
C GLU A 113 4.10 7.00 -16.01
N ALA A 114 5.29 7.45 -15.62
CA ALA A 114 6.51 7.21 -16.39
C ALA A 114 6.80 5.71 -16.55
N ILE A 115 6.70 4.93 -15.46
CA ILE A 115 6.87 3.47 -15.49
C ILE A 115 5.83 2.83 -16.42
N PHE A 116 4.58 3.27 -16.36
CA PHE A 116 3.52 2.74 -17.21
C PHE A 116 3.84 2.93 -18.70
N TYR A 117 4.26 4.13 -19.12
CA TYR A 117 4.59 4.39 -20.52
C TYR A 117 5.82 3.60 -21.00
N GLU A 118 6.87 3.52 -20.19
CA GLU A 118 8.04 2.70 -20.50
C GLU A 118 7.65 1.22 -20.73
N GLN A 119 6.80 0.66 -19.86
CA GLN A 119 6.29 -0.71 -20.00
C GLN A 119 5.42 -0.88 -21.26
N CYS A 120 4.57 0.09 -21.58
CA CYS A 120 3.74 0.07 -22.78
C CYS A 120 4.60 0.05 -24.05
N GLU A 121 5.60 0.92 -24.13
CA GLU A 121 6.52 1.00 -25.27
C GLU A 121 7.32 -0.30 -25.44
N ALA A 122 7.86 -0.84 -24.35
CA ALA A 122 8.56 -2.11 -24.36
C ALA A 122 7.66 -3.26 -24.84
N HIS A 123 6.41 -3.32 -24.36
CA HIS A 123 5.45 -4.33 -24.78
C HIS A 123 5.10 -4.23 -26.26
N MET A 124 4.83 -3.03 -26.79
CA MET A 124 4.55 -2.84 -28.21
C MET A 124 5.73 -3.26 -29.08
N LYS A 125 6.96 -2.86 -28.70
CA LYS A 125 8.18 -3.23 -29.44
C LYS A 125 8.38 -4.74 -29.46
N ALA A 126 8.22 -5.41 -28.33
CA ALA A 126 8.33 -6.87 -28.25
C ALA A 126 7.26 -7.58 -29.11
N GLN A 127 6.04 -7.06 -29.13
CA GLN A 127 4.96 -7.61 -29.96
C GLN A 127 5.25 -7.47 -31.46
N GLU A 128 5.79 -6.32 -31.88
CA GLU A 128 6.18 -6.09 -33.28
C GLU A 128 7.30 -7.02 -33.71
N GLU A 129 8.34 -7.18 -32.87
CA GLU A 129 9.45 -8.08 -33.13
C GLU A 129 8.98 -9.54 -33.25
N GLN A 130 8.08 -9.98 -32.37
CA GLN A 130 7.45 -11.31 -32.46
C GLN A 130 6.66 -11.49 -33.76
N ARG A 131 5.90 -10.47 -34.20
CA ARG A 131 5.18 -10.52 -35.49
C ARG A 131 6.15 -10.58 -36.68
N ALA A 132 7.23 -9.81 -36.65
CA ALA A 132 8.25 -9.83 -37.70
C ALA A 132 8.97 -11.18 -37.77
N ALA A 133 9.29 -11.78 -36.61
CA ALA A 133 9.88 -13.11 -36.52
C ALA A 133 8.92 -14.19 -37.06
N ALA A 134 7.63 -14.15 -36.69
CA ALA A 134 6.63 -15.09 -37.19
C ALA A 134 6.41 -14.97 -38.71
N THR A 135 6.43 -13.74 -39.24
CA THR A 135 6.31 -13.49 -40.69
C THR A 135 7.51 -14.03 -41.44
N SER A 136 8.73 -13.78 -40.94
CA SER A 136 9.98 -14.29 -41.51
C SER A 136 10.04 -15.83 -41.47
N ALA A 137 9.62 -16.45 -40.36
CA ALA A 137 9.55 -17.91 -40.24
C ALA A 137 8.56 -18.52 -41.25
N SER A 138 7.41 -17.89 -41.45
CA SER A 138 6.40 -18.32 -42.42
C SER A 138 6.92 -18.23 -43.86
N ALA A 139 7.63 -17.15 -44.21
CA ALA A 139 8.25 -16.97 -45.53
C ALA A 139 9.35 -18.02 -45.81
N ALA A 140 10.20 -18.31 -44.81
CA ALA A 140 11.23 -19.33 -44.92
C ALA A 140 10.64 -20.74 -45.11
N ALA A 141 9.57 -21.07 -44.40
CA ALA A 141 8.85 -22.35 -44.56
C ALA A 141 8.22 -22.50 -45.96
N ALA A 142 7.70 -21.42 -46.54
CA ALA A 142 7.13 -21.44 -47.90
C ALA A 142 8.20 -21.58 -49.00
N GLY A 143 9.39 -20.99 -48.81
CA GLY A 143 10.51 -21.05 -49.76
C GLY A 143 11.23 -22.40 -49.81
N ALA A 144 11.24 -23.16 -48.70
CA ALA A 144 11.85 -24.49 -48.62
C ALA A 144 11.01 -25.60 -49.30
N GLY A 145 9.81 -25.29 -49.78
CA GLY A 145 8.85 -26.24 -50.35
C GLY A 145 8.81 -26.34 -51.88
N SER A 146 9.67 -25.63 -52.63
CA SER A 146 9.72 -25.73 -54.10
C SER A 146 10.79 -26.74 -54.56
N PRO A 147 10.40 -27.87 -55.20
CA PRO A 147 11.32 -28.84 -55.81
C PRO A 147 11.90 -28.39 -57.15
#